data_AF-A0A832Z5B0-F1
#
_entry.id   AF-A0A832Z5B0-F1
#
_cell.length_a   1.000
_cell.length_b   1.000
_cell.length_c   1.000
_cell.angle_alpha   90.00
_cell.angle_beta   90.00
_cell.angle_gamma   90.00
#
_symmetry.space_group_name_H-M   'P 1'
#
loop_
_entity.id
_entity.type
_entity.pdbx_description
1 polymer ?
#
loop_
_entity_poly.entity_id
_entity_poly.type
_entity_poly.pdbx_seq_one_letter_code
_entity_poly.pdbx_strand_id
1 'polypeptide(L)'
;MRRLGTVLHVTRNGYIVVALEDKNHIPSLNVNVYDERRRKLGTLLDIIGPVEEPYAVVKPADKSILNEVAQGAVLYYEEPRPRRRRRLSRKQAQRRVSRKGRPRSRAGPKPVRPQGGGRGKVEGGKSNE
;
A
#
# COMPACT_ATOMS: atom_id res chain seq x y z
N MET A 1 -16.87 -0.29 -16.41
CA MET A 1 -16.54 1.14 -16.30
C MET A 1 -17.84 1.91 -16.19
N ARG A 2 -17.86 2.96 -15.39
CA ARG A 2 -19.04 3.81 -15.16
C ARG A 2 -18.74 5.22 -15.63
N ARG A 3 -19.77 5.95 -16.04
CA ARG A 3 -19.63 7.36 -16.40
C ARG A 3 -19.37 8.17 -15.14
N LEU A 4 -18.33 9.00 -15.18
CA LEU A 4 -17.99 9.93 -14.11
C LEU A 4 -18.80 11.23 -14.29
N GLY A 5 -18.74 11.77 -15.51
CA GLY A 5 -19.43 12.98 -15.89
C GLY A 5 -18.62 13.79 -16.91
N THR A 6 -18.82 15.10 -16.93
CA THR A 6 -18.34 15.97 -18.01
C THR A 6 -17.26 16.92 -17.53
N VAL A 7 -16.18 17.07 -18.31
CA VAL A 7 -15.08 17.98 -17.98
C VAL A 7 -15.55 19.42 -18.05
N LEU A 8 -15.38 20.16 -16.95
CA LEU A 8 -15.66 21.58 -16.89
C LEU A 8 -14.48 22.42 -17.34
N HIS A 9 -13.29 22.17 -16.80
CA HIS A 9 -12.06 22.85 -17.20
C HIS A 9 -10.83 22.18 -16.58
N VAL A 10 -9.67 22.52 -17.11
CA VAL A 10 -8.37 22.22 -16.51
C VAL A 10 -7.91 23.42 -15.70
N THR A 11 -7.56 23.19 -14.44
CA THR A 11 -7.02 24.23 -13.56
C THR A 11 -5.58 24.56 -13.93
N ARG A 12 -5.14 25.78 -13.59
CA ARG A 12 -3.74 26.22 -13.80
C ARG A 12 -2.72 25.34 -13.07
N ASN A 13 -3.14 24.71 -11.96
CA ASN A 13 -2.30 23.82 -11.16
C ASN A 13 -2.20 22.40 -11.75
N GLY A 14 -2.88 22.13 -12.87
CA GLY A 14 -2.81 20.86 -13.58
C GLY A 14 -3.78 19.78 -13.08
N TYR A 15 -4.90 20.17 -12.49
CA TYR A 15 -6.01 19.26 -12.17
C TYR A 15 -7.16 19.41 -13.15
N ILE A 16 -7.87 18.33 -13.42
CA ILE A 16 -9.05 18.32 -14.27
C ILE A 16 -10.28 18.35 -13.35
N VAL A 17 -11.17 19.32 -13.57
CA VAL A 17 -12.43 19.42 -12.84
C VAL A 17 -13.55 18.84 -13.70
N VAL A 18 -14.32 17.94 -13.11
CA VAL A 18 -15.39 17.19 -13.78
C VAL A 18 -16.69 17.39 -13.02
N ALA A 19 -17.76 17.81 -13.69
CA ALA A 19 -19.10 17.79 -13.11
C ALA A 19 -19.58 16.34 -13.05
N LEU A 20 -19.92 15.87 -11.85
CA LEU A 20 -20.48 14.53 -11.68
C LEU A 20 -21.90 14.48 -12.22
N GLU A 21 -22.20 13.46 -13.01
CA GLU A 21 -23.55 13.25 -13.56
C GLU A 21 -24.46 12.54 -12.55
N ASP A 22 -23.91 11.58 -11.79
CA ASP A 22 -24.65 10.76 -10.84
C ASP A 22 -24.35 11.19 -9.40
N LYS A 23 -25.33 11.86 -8.78
CA LYS A 23 -25.27 12.35 -7.39
C LYS A 23 -25.41 11.20 -6.37
N ASN A 24 -26.15 10.16 -6.74
CA ASN A 24 -26.47 9.06 -5.83
C ASN A 24 -25.31 8.05 -5.76
N HIS A 25 -24.50 7.99 -6.83
CA HIS A 25 -23.36 7.08 -6.89
C HIS A 25 -22.03 7.81 -6.98
N ILE A 26 -21.57 8.23 -5.80
CA ILE A 26 -20.27 8.88 -5.64
C ILE A 26 -19.14 7.84 -5.79
N PRO A 27 -18.20 8.05 -6.73
CA PRO A 27 -17.06 7.16 -6.92
C PRO A 27 -16.14 7.13 -5.69
N SER A 28 -15.51 5.98 -5.44
CA SER A 28 -14.46 5.90 -4.43
C SER A 28 -13.25 6.75 -4.84
N LEU A 29 -12.60 7.39 -3.87
CA LEU A 29 -11.36 8.10 -4.11
C LEU A 29 -10.24 7.14 -4.55
N ASN A 30 -9.24 7.68 -5.25
CA ASN A 30 -8.09 6.96 -5.78
C ASN A 30 -8.41 5.89 -6.84
N VAL A 31 -9.56 5.99 -7.50
CA VAL A 31 -9.89 5.15 -8.66
C VAL A 31 -9.28 5.71 -9.94
N ASN A 32 -9.02 4.83 -10.91
CA ASN A 32 -8.53 5.25 -12.23
C ASN A 32 -9.67 5.90 -13.02
N VAL A 33 -9.34 7.02 -13.66
CA VAL A 33 -10.22 7.76 -14.56
C VAL A 33 -9.72 7.59 -15.99
N TYR A 34 -10.65 7.40 -16.90
CA TYR A 34 -10.44 7.08 -18.30
C TYR A 34 -11.25 7.99 -19.22
N ASP A 35 -10.77 8.10 -20.44
CA ASP A 35 -11.46 8.73 -21.57
C ASP A 35 -12.45 7.73 -22.23
N GLU A 36 -13.28 8.20 -23.16
CA GLU A 36 -14.18 7.39 -24.01
C GLU A 36 -13.44 6.26 -24.73
N ARG A 37 -12.21 6.53 -25.15
CA ARG A 37 -11.32 5.57 -25.83
C ARG A 37 -10.65 4.58 -24.88
N ARG A 38 -11.06 4.51 -23.61
CA ARG A 38 -10.46 3.72 -22.52
C ARG A 38 -8.99 4.03 -22.24
N ARG A 39 -8.52 5.21 -22.63
CA ARG A 39 -7.18 5.70 -22.29
C ARG A 39 -7.19 6.17 -20.85
N LYS A 40 -6.20 5.76 -20.05
CA LYS A 40 -6.08 6.21 -18.67
C LYS A 40 -5.67 7.68 -18.65
N LEU A 41 -6.51 8.54 -18.08
CA LEU A 41 -6.24 9.97 -17.93
C LEU A 41 -5.55 10.25 -16.60
N GLY A 42 -5.90 9.51 -15.55
CA GLY A 42 -5.38 9.79 -14.23
C GLY A 42 -6.11 9.05 -13.12
N THR A 43 -6.18 9.72 -11.97
CA THR A 43 -6.75 9.17 -10.75
C THR A 43 -7.66 10.20 -10.09
N LEU A 44 -8.82 9.77 -9.62
CA LEU A 44 -9.73 10.61 -8.86
C LEU A 44 -9.12 10.96 -7.50
N LEU A 45 -8.90 12.25 -7.25
CA LEU A 45 -8.26 12.76 -6.05
C LEU A 45 -9.29 13.11 -4.97
N ASP A 46 -10.29 13.90 -5.34
CA ASP A 46 -11.27 14.45 -4.40
C ASP A 46 -12.63 14.69 -5.06
N ILE A 47 -13.66 14.87 -4.24
CA ILE A 47 -15.02 15.23 -4.64
C ILE A 47 -15.45 16.42 -3.79
N ILE A 48 -15.74 17.54 -4.45
CA ILE A 48 -15.96 18.84 -3.84
C ILE A 48 -17.29 19.45 -4.31
N GLY A 49 -17.69 20.57 -3.72
CA GLY A 49 -18.85 21.34 -4.16
C GLY A 49 -20.15 20.97 -3.46
N PRO A 50 -21.30 21.48 -3.96
CA PRO A 50 -22.61 21.21 -3.40
C PRO A 50 -22.94 19.72 -3.43
N VAL A 51 -23.65 19.23 -2.40
CA VAL A 51 -24.09 17.82 -2.34
C VAL A 51 -25.05 17.50 -3.50
N GLU A 52 -25.84 18.48 -3.91
CA GLU A 52 -26.72 18.37 -5.07
C GLU A 52 -25.96 18.41 -6.39
N GLU A 53 -24.81 19.06 -6.50
CA GLU A 53 -24.09 19.17 -7.79
C GLU A 53 -22.59 19.03 -7.55
N PRO A 54 -22.13 17.79 -7.25
CA PRO A 54 -20.76 17.59 -6.85
C PRO A 54 -19.81 17.67 -8.06
N TYR A 55 -18.57 18.05 -7.78
CA TYR A 55 -17.47 18.11 -8.74
C TYR A 55 -16.36 17.15 -8.34
N ALA A 56 -15.85 16.40 -9.31
CA ALA A 56 -14.71 15.53 -9.14
C ALA A 56 -13.41 16.24 -9.54
N VAL A 57 -12.39 16.12 -8.71
CA VAL A 57 -11.02 16.58 -8.98
C VAL A 57 -10.19 15.38 -9.42
N VAL A 58 -9.71 15.40 -10.66
CA VAL A 58 -8.89 14.33 -11.22
C VAL A 58 -7.45 14.80 -11.34
N LYS A 59 -6.54 14.03 -10.75
CA LYS A 59 -5.11 14.20 -10.93
C LYS A 59 -4.68 13.48 -12.21
N PRO A 60 -4.15 14.18 -13.22
CA PRO A 60 -3.67 13.53 -14.43
C PRO A 60 -2.47 12.64 -14.12
N ALA A 61 -2.32 11.55 -14.88
CA ALA A 61 -1.13 10.69 -14.78
C ALA A 61 0.12 11.42 -15.29
N ASP A 62 -0.03 12.17 -16.38
CA ASP A 62 1.04 12.90 -17.06
C ASP A 62 0.56 14.30 -17.49
N LYS A 63 1.51 15.24 -17.64
CA LYS A 63 1.18 16.61 -18.05
C LYS A 63 0.63 16.69 -19.49
N SER A 64 1.04 15.80 -20.38
CA SER A 64 0.58 15.78 -21.78
C SER A 64 -0.93 15.58 -21.89
N ILE A 65 -1.52 14.85 -20.94
CA ILE A 65 -2.95 14.56 -20.88
C ILE A 65 -3.77 15.85 -20.75
N LEU A 66 -3.23 16.87 -20.06
CA LEU A 66 -3.92 18.15 -19.87
C LEU A 66 -4.21 18.88 -21.19
N ASN A 67 -3.39 18.67 -22.22
CA ASN A 67 -3.58 19.27 -23.54
C ASN A 67 -4.54 18.45 -24.41
N GLU A 68 -4.78 17.18 -24.07
CA GLU A 68 -5.66 16.28 -24.81
C GLU A 68 -7.10 16.32 -24.29
N VAL A 69 -7.29 16.66 -23.01
CA VAL A 69 -8.60 16.70 -22.38
C VAL A 69 -9.30 18.01 -22.77
N ALA A 70 -10.26 17.89 -23.69
CA ALA A 70 -11.13 18.99 -24.08
C ALA A 70 -12.20 19.26 -23.00
N GLN A 71 -12.58 20.53 -22.88
CA GLN A 71 -13.77 20.93 -22.14
C GLN A 71 -15.02 20.30 -22.77
N GLY A 72 -15.93 19.78 -21.96
CA GLY A 72 -17.11 19.05 -22.43
C GLY A 72 -16.89 17.56 -22.71
N ALA A 73 -15.66 17.05 -22.63
CA ALA A 73 -15.40 15.62 -22.79
C ALA A 73 -16.02 14.80 -21.65
N VAL A 74 -16.47 13.59 -21.95
CA VAL A 74 -17.04 12.67 -20.96
C VAL A 74 -15.95 11.76 -20.41
N LEU A 75 -15.83 11.71 -19.08
CA LEU A 75 -14.89 10.83 -18.40
C LEU A 75 -15.61 9.62 -17.78
N TYR A 76 -14.83 8.55 -17.60
CA TYR A 76 -15.27 7.29 -17.04
C TYR A 76 -14.36 6.87 -15.90
N TYR A 77 -14.86 6.05 -14.97
CA TYR A 77 -14.04 5.43 -13.93
C TYR A 77 -14.29 3.93 -13.84
N GLU A 78 -13.35 3.23 -13.23
CA GLU A 78 -13.52 1.81 -12.88
C GLU A 78 -13.73 1.68 -11.37
N GLU A 79 -14.81 1.00 -10.99
CA GLU A 79 -15.04 0.71 -9.58
C GLU A 79 -13.95 -0.23 -9.05
N PRO A 80 -13.46 0.01 -7.83
CA PRO A 80 -12.46 -0.85 -7.22
C PRO A 80 -13.05 -2.24 -7.05
N ARG A 81 -12.46 -3.23 -7.70
CA ARG A 81 -12.89 -4.62 -7.51
C ARG A 81 -12.72 -4.97 -6.03
N PRO A 82 -13.74 -5.54 -5.37
CA PRO A 82 -13.62 -5.90 -3.97
C PRO A 82 -12.42 -6.84 -3.82
N ARG A 83 -11.45 -6.43 -2.99
CA ARG A 83 -10.26 -7.25 -2.73
C ARG A 83 -10.73 -8.59 -2.22
N ARG A 84 -10.66 -9.62 -3.07
CA ARG A 84 -10.99 -11.00 -2.70
C ARG A 84 -10.09 -11.36 -1.53
N ARG A 85 -10.64 -11.33 -0.30
CA ARG A 85 -9.89 -11.69 0.91
C ARG A 85 -9.28 -13.04 0.61
N ARG A 86 -7.95 -13.09 0.50
CA ARG A 86 -7.23 -14.33 0.24
C ARG A 86 -7.61 -15.24 1.41
N ARG A 87 -8.50 -16.19 1.17
CA ARG A 87 -8.88 -17.21 2.15
C ARG A 87 -7.57 -17.87 2.53
N LEU A 88 -7.03 -17.53 3.70
CA LEU A 88 -5.86 -18.20 4.24
C LEU A 88 -6.25 -19.67 4.28
N SER A 89 -5.44 -20.53 3.65
CA SER A 89 -5.71 -21.96 3.70
C SER A 89 -5.73 -22.40 5.17
N ARG A 90 -6.61 -23.35 5.52
CA ARG A 90 -6.78 -23.84 6.90
C ARG A 90 -5.43 -24.23 7.55
N LYS A 91 -4.51 -24.77 6.73
CA LYS A 91 -3.10 -25.09 7.07
C LYS A 91 -2.29 -23.86 7.49
N GLN A 92 -2.44 -22.71 6.81
CA GLN A 92 -1.76 -21.46 7.17
C GLN A 92 -2.36 -20.81 8.42
N ALA A 93 -3.67 -20.91 8.62
CA ALA A 93 -4.33 -20.44 9.84
C ALA A 93 -3.84 -21.21 11.08
N GLN A 94 -3.78 -22.55 10.99
CA GLN A 94 -3.25 -23.42 12.05
C GLN A 94 -1.79 -23.08 12.42
N ARG A 95 -0.92 -22.81 11.42
CA ARG A 95 0.49 -22.41 11.68
C ARG A 95 0.63 -21.08 12.43
N ARG A 96 -0.34 -20.16 12.29
CA ARG A 96 -0.33 -18.87 13.01
C ARG A 96 -0.78 -19.04 14.47
N VAL A 97 -1.75 -19.91 14.72
CA VAL A 97 -2.19 -20.25 16.09
C VAL A 97 -1.07 -20.96 16.85
N SER A 98 -0.37 -21.93 16.23
CA SER A 98 0.75 -22.63 16.87
C SER A 98 1.97 -21.73 17.16
N ARG A 99 2.10 -20.57 16.48
CA ARG A 99 3.15 -19.58 16.78
C ARG A 99 2.75 -18.60 17.89
N LYS A 100 1.45 -18.38 18.11
CA LYS A 100 0.93 -17.44 19.12
C LYS A 100 0.89 -18.05 20.53
N GLY A 101 1.05 -19.37 20.65
CA GLY A 101 1.06 -20.11 21.92
C GLY A 101 2.44 -20.61 22.39
N ARG A 102 3.54 -20.31 21.70
CA ARG A 102 4.88 -20.59 22.25
C ARG A 102 5.28 -19.44 23.17
N PRO A 103 5.37 -19.63 24.50
CA PRO A 103 6.12 -18.68 25.31
C PRO A 103 7.52 -18.57 24.70
N ARG A 104 8.08 -17.36 24.63
CA ARG A 104 9.52 -17.20 24.38
C ARG A 104 10.19 -18.00 25.50
N SER A 105 10.65 -19.21 25.20
CA SER A 105 11.50 -19.96 26.10
C SER A 105 12.65 -19.03 26.44
N ARG A 106 12.63 -18.51 27.67
CA ARG A 106 13.78 -17.84 28.27
C ARG A 106 14.95 -18.79 28.02
N ALA A 107 15.99 -18.25 27.38
CA ALA A 107 17.19 -18.98 27.05
C ALA A 107 17.59 -19.84 28.27
N GLY A 108 17.57 -21.16 28.10
CA GLY A 108 18.21 -22.05 29.06
C GLY A 108 19.70 -21.71 29.13
N PRO A 109 20.36 -21.92 30.28
CA PRO A 109 21.78 -21.62 30.42
C PRO A 109 22.57 -22.38 29.35
N LYS A 110 23.48 -21.67 28.68
CA LYS A 110 24.37 -22.24 27.67
C LYS A 110 25.22 -23.34 28.31
N PRO A 111 25.50 -24.46 27.63
CA PRO A 111 26.46 -25.44 28.13
C PRO A 111 27.83 -24.78 28.28
N VAL A 112 28.37 -24.81 29.50
CA VAL A 112 29.71 -24.31 29.83
C VAL A 112 30.72 -25.27 29.19
N ARG A 113 31.56 -24.76 28.28
CA ARG A 113 32.71 -25.51 27.76
C ARG A 113 33.73 -25.70 28.89
N PRO A 114 34.29 -26.90 29.11
CA PRO A 114 35.42 -27.03 30.01
C PRO A 114 36.62 -26.30 29.40
N GLN A 115 37.12 -25.27 30.09
CA GLN A 115 38.38 -24.60 29.76
C GLN A 115 39.55 -25.45 30.26
N GLY A 116 40.63 -25.46 29.47
CA GLY A 116 41.71 -26.41 29.55
C GLY A 116 42.50 -26.39 30.86
N GLY A 117 42.87 -27.59 31.30
CA GLY A 117 44.02 -27.78 32.18
C GLY A 117 45.28 -27.85 31.33
N GLY A 118 46.14 -26.83 31.41
CA GLY A 118 47.43 -26.87 30.77
C GLY A 118 48.23 -25.58 30.89
N ARG A 119 49.16 -25.58 31.86
CA ARG A 119 50.57 -25.12 31.79
C ARG A 119 51.00 -24.23 32.97
N GLY A 120 52.21 -24.53 33.46
CA GLY A 120 53.02 -23.68 34.35
C GLY A 120 53.42 -24.45 35.61
N LYS A 121 54.45 -25.31 35.58
CA LYS A 121 55.89 -24.97 35.71
C LYS A 121 56.18 -24.24 37.03
N VAL A 122 56.74 -24.97 37.99
CA VAL A 122 57.48 -24.41 39.14
C VAL A 122 58.89 -25.01 39.11
N GLU A 123 59.84 -24.18 38.69
CA GLU A 123 61.24 -24.20 39.12
C GLU A 123 61.26 -23.90 40.63
N GLY A 124 62.15 -24.38 41.50
CA GLY A 124 63.40 -25.14 41.42
C GLY A 124 64.10 -24.99 42.80
N GLY A 125 65.15 -25.77 43.07
CA GLY A 125 66.11 -25.53 44.16
C GLY A 125 66.06 -26.56 45.31
N LYS A 126 66.92 -27.59 45.27
CA LYS A 126 68.15 -27.77 46.08
C LYS A 126 67.85 -27.98 47.58
N SER A 127 68.31 -29.06 48.22
CA SER A 127 69.70 -29.19 48.70
C SER A 127 69.99 -30.58 49.30
N ASN A 128 71.26 -30.98 49.13
CA ASN A 128 72.15 -31.68 50.04
C ASN A 128 72.03 -33.18 50.40
N GLU A 129 73.23 -33.77 50.31
CA GLU A 129 73.82 -34.98 50.91
C GLU A 129 73.61 -36.34 50.22
#